data_AF-A0A2Z5SXF3-F1
#
_entry.id   AF-A0A2Z5SXF3-F1
#
_cell.length_a   1.000
_cell.length_b   1.000
_cell.length_c   1.000
_cell.angle_alpha   90.00
_cell.angle_beta   90.00
_cell.angle_gamma   90.00
#
_symmetry.space_group_name_H-M   'P 1'
#
loop_
_entity.id
_entity.type
_entity.pdbx_description
1 polymer ?
#
loop_
_entity_poly.entity_id
_entity_poly.type
_entity_poly.pdbx_seq_one_letter_code
_entity_poly.pdbx_strand_id
1 'polypeptide(L)'
;MAAALIIETLINFINIYLLLIFIRILLSWFQTTEWAYSLMAFLSPITDPYLNIFRSIIPPLGGLDMSPLLAILALQFISSILTQVPAIF
;
A
#
# COMPACT_ATOMS: atom_id res chain seq x y z
N MET A 1 0.22 -23.75 16.18
CA MET A 1 1.57 -23.35 15.73
C MET A 1 1.64 -23.07 14.23
N ALA A 2 1.32 -24.02 13.34
CA ALA A 2 1.41 -23.77 11.87
C ALA A 2 0.47 -22.65 11.36
N ALA A 3 -0.76 -22.58 11.87
CA ALA A 3 -1.71 -21.52 11.51
C ALA A 3 -1.23 -20.11 11.92
N ALA A 4 -0.64 -19.98 13.11
CA ALA A 4 -0.08 -18.70 13.58
C ALA A 4 1.07 -18.22 12.70
N LEU A 5 1.97 -19.13 12.28
CA LEU A 5 3.07 -18.80 11.37
C LEU A 5 2.58 -18.29 10.01
N ILE A 6 1.51 -18.89 9.48
CA ILE A 6 0.90 -18.45 8.22
C ILE A 6 0.32 -17.03 8.37
N ILE A 7 -0.37 -16.76 9.49
CA ILE A 7 -0.97 -15.45 9.76
C ILE A 7 0.12 -14.38 9.92
N GLU A 8 1.20 -14.66 10.66
CA GLU A 8 2.33 -13.73 10.81
C GLU A 8 3.02 -13.43 9.48
N THR A 9 3.22 -14.44 8.64
CA THR A 9 3.82 -14.24 7.31
C THR A 9 2.95 -13.34 6.44
N LEU A 10 1.62 -13.52 6.50
CA LEU A 10 0.67 -12.68 5.78
C LEU A 10 0.68 -11.24 6.31
N ILE A 11 0.71 -11.05 7.62
CA ILE A 11 0.81 -9.71 8.24
C ILE A 11 2.09 -9.00 7.80
N ASN A 12 3.23 -9.71 7.81
CA ASN A 12 4.49 -9.15 7.34
C ASN A 12 4.44 -8.74 5.86
N PHE A 13 3.83 -9.58 5.01
CA PHE A 13 3.63 -9.24 3.60
C PHE A 13 2.78 -7.97 3.43
N ILE A 14 1.68 -7.85 4.18
CA ILE A 14 0.82 -6.67 4.19
C ILE A 14 1.60 -5.42 4.61
N ASN A 15 2.44 -5.52 5.66
CA ASN A 15 3.26 -4.40 6.12
C ASN A 15 4.28 -3.94 5.08
N ILE A 16 4.94 -4.87 4.38
CA ILE A 16 5.85 -4.55 3.27
C ILE A 16 5.08 -3.85 2.14
N TYR A 17 3.90 -4.36 1.79
CA TYR A 17 3.05 -3.74 0.76
C TYR A 17 2.61 -2.32 1.14
N LEU A 18 2.28 -2.11 2.42
CA LEU A 18 1.99 -0.80 3.00
C LEU A 18 3.17 0.17 2.83
N LEU A 19 4.38 -0.30 3.11
CA LEU A 19 5.61 0.46 2.93
C LEU A 19 5.87 0.82 1.47
N LEU A 20 5.58 -0.07 0.51
CA LEU A 20 5.67 0.24 -0.92
C LEU A 20 4.70 1.35 -1.35
N ILE A 21 3.46 1.31 -0.88
CA ILE A 21 2.47 2.37 -1.15
C ILE A 21 2.93 3.68 -0.50
N PHE A 22 3.47 3.63 0.72
CA PHE A 22 4.01 4.80 1.41
C PHE A 22 5.17 5.43 0.64
N ILE A 23 6.13 4.63 0.17
CA ILE A 23 7.22 5.09 -0.70
C ILE A 23 6.66 5.72 -1.98
N ARG A 24 5.65 5.11 -2.61
CA ARG A 24 5.01 5.67 -3.80
C ARG A 24 4.42 7.06 -3.57
N ILE A 25 3.85 7.32 -2.38
CA ILE A 25 3.38 8.66 -2.00
C ILE A 25 4.54 9.64 -1.85
N LEU A 26 5.62 9.23 -1.20
CA LEU A 26 6.80 10.09 -1.09
C LEU A 26 7.38 10.41 -2.47
N LEU A 27 7.48 9.42 -3.36
CA LEU A 27 7.95 9.61 -4.73
C LEU A 27 7.02 10.52 -5.55
N SER A 28 5.70 10.52 -5.28
CA SER A 28 4.77 11.43 -5.93
C SER A 28 4.96 12.90 -5.52
N TRP A 29 5.73 13.19 -4.48
CA TRP A 29 6.12 14.57 -4.14
C TRP A 29 7.37 15.01 -4.90
N PHE A 30 8.18 14.07 -5.40
CA PHE A 30 9.44 14.30 -6.11
C PHE A 30 9.36 13.97 -7.60
N GLN A 31 8.17 14.09 -8.21
CA GLN A 31 7.89 13.74 -9.61
C GLN A 31 8.80 14.43 -10.64
N THR A 32 9.42 15.56 -10.27
CA THR A 32 10.32 16.32 -11.14
C THR A 32 11.70 15.69 -11.32
N THR A 33 11.98 14.56 -10.66
CA THR A 33 13.31 13.94 -10.69
C THR A 33 13.28 12.60 -11.44
N GLU A 34 14.18 12.43 -12.41
CA GLU A 34 14.28 11.24 -13.27
C GLU A 34 14.36 9.91 -12.49
N TRP A 35 15.10 9.91 -11.37
CA TRP A 35 15.23 8.73 -10.52
C TRP A 35 13.92 8.37 -9.79
N ALA A 36 13.12 9.37 -9.41
CA ALA A 36 11.82 9.14 -8.77
C ALA A 36 10.83 8.55 -9.77
N TYR A 37 10.86 9.02 -11.03
CA TYR A 37 10.06 8.47 -12.11
C TYR A 37 10.40 7.00 -12.41
N SER A 38 11.69 6.64 -12.47
CA SER A 38 12.15 5.26 -12.67
C SER A 38 11.69 4.31 -11.56
N LEU A 39 11.81 4.73 -10.29
CA LEU A 39 11.29 3.95 -9.16
C LEU A 39 9.76 3.84 -9.19
N MET A 40 9.06 4.91 -9.56
CA MET A 40 7.61 4.90 -9.66
C MET A 40 7.13 3.98 -10.79
N ALA A 41 7.83 3.93 -11.92
CA ALA A 41 7.57 3.00 -13.02
C ALA A 41 7.79 1.53 -12.61
N PHE A 42 8.74 1.26 -11.71
CA PHE A 42 8.94 -0.08 -11.13
C PHE A 42 7.84 -0.45 -10.11
N LEU A 43 7.38 0.51 -9.32
CA LEU A 43 6.32 0.30 -8.31
C LEU A 43 4.91 0.25 -8.93
N SER A 44 4.69 0.92 -10.07
CA SER A 44 3.39 1.04 -10.73
C SER A 44 2.75 -0.33 -10.98
N PRO A 45 3.39 -1.32 -11.61
CA PRO A 45 2.78 -2.62 -11.88
C PRO A 45 2.31 -3.37 -10.61
N ILE A 46 3.00 -3.15 -9.49
CA ILE A 46 2.76 -3.85 -8.22
C ILE A 46 1.65 -3.17 -7.42
N THR A 47 1.61 -1.84 -7.46
CA THR A 47 0.70 -1.03 -6.63
C THR A 47 -0.51 -0.51 -7.41
N ASP A 48 -0.45 -0.41 -8.74
CA ASP A 48 -1.55 -0.01 -9.62
C ASP A 48 -2.78 -0.92 -9.53
N PRO A 49 -2.70 -2.27 -9.59
CA PRO A 49 -3.92 -3.08 -9.53
C PRO A 49 -4.72 -2.84 -8.24
N TYR A 50 -4.03 -2.61 -7.13
CA TYR A 50 -4.66 -2.24 -5.86
C TYR A 50 -5.18 -0.79 -5.89
N LEU A 51 -4.35 0.16 -6.29
CA LEU A 51 -4.70 1.58 -6.32
C LEU A 51 -5.78 1.89 -7.37
N ASN A 52 -5.89 1.12 -8.44
CA ASN A 52 -6.88 1.31 -9.50
C ASN A 52 -8.30 1.04 -8.99
N ILE A 53 -8.46 0.12 -8.03
CA ILE A 53 -9.73 -0.11 -7.32
C ILE A 53 -10.16 1.18 -6.60
N PHE A 54 -9.20 1.88 -5.97
CA PHE A 54 -9.46 3.14 -5.26
C PHE A 54 -9.51 4.37 -6.18
N ARG A 55 -8.81 4.38 -7.32
CA ARG A 55 -8.87 5.44 -8.33
C ARG A 55 -10.24 5.55 -9.00
N SER A 56 -10.99 4.44 -9.04
CA SER A 56 -12.39 4.46 -9.50
C SER A 56 -13.31 5.22 -8.54
N ILE A 57 -12.95 5.29 -7.25
CA ILE A 57 -13.72 5.98 -6.21
C ILE A 57 -13.28 7.45 -6.09
N ILE A 58 -11.98 7.74 -6.23
CA ILE A 58 -11.41 9.08 -6.13
C ILE A 58 -10.55 9.38 -7.36
N PRO A 59 -11.03 10.23 -8.29
CA PRO A 59 -10.23 10.64 -9.43
C PRO A 59 -8.98 11.41 -8.97
N PRO A 60 -7.85 11.29 -9.69
CA PRO A 60 -6.62 12.02 -9.35
C PRO A 60 -6.86 13.53 -9.46
N LEU A 61 -6.68 14.24 -8.34
CA LEU A 61 -6.83 15.70 -8.27
C LEU A 61 -5.48 16.36 -8.55
N GLY A 62 -5.34 16.98 -9.73
CA GLY A 62 -4.21 17.86 -10.03
C GLY A 62 -2.85 17.17 -10.22
N GLY A 63 -2.81 15.93 -10.73
CA GLY A 63 -1.57 15.19 -10.96
C GLY A 63 -0.94 14.56 -9.70
N LEU A 64 -1.56 14.77 -8.53
CA LEU A 64 -1.26 14.04 -7.30
C LEU A 64 -2.37 13.00 -7.08
N ASP A 65 -2.00 11.72 -7.12
CA ASP A 65 -2.89 10.64 -6.73
C ASP A 65 -3.14 10.73 -5.21
N MET A 66 -4.38 11.04 -4.80
CA MET A 66 -4.83 10.99 -3.40
C MET A 66 -5.34 9.60 -2.99
N SER A 67 -5.55 8.72 -3.97
CA SER A 67 -5.93 7.31 -3.80
C SER A 67 -4.98 6.49 -2.89
N PRO A 68 -3.64 6.70 -2.89
CA PRO A 68 -2.72 6.05 -1.98
C PRO A 68 -2.98 6.32 -0.49
N LEU A 69 -3.43 7.52 -0.12
CA LEU A 69 -3.72 7.87 1.27
C LEU A 69 -4.91 7.03 1.80
N LEU A 70 -5.95 6.90 0.98
CA LEU A 70 -7.12 6.08 1.31
C LEU A 70 -6.76 4.58 1.36
N ALA A 71 -5.92 4.13 0.43
CA ALA A 71 -5.36 2.78 0.39
C ALA A 71 -4.57 2.44 1.66
N ILE A 72 -3.73 3.35 2.15
CA ILE A 72 -2.99 3.18 3.42
C ILE A 72 -3.95 3.06 4.60
N LEU A 73 -4.97 3.93 4.68
CA LEU A 73 -5.98 3.88 5.74
C LEU A 73 -6.74 2.54 5.74
N ALA A 74 -7.16 2.06 4.56
CA ALA A 74 -7.83 0.79 4.42
C ALA A 74 -6.93 -0.39 4.83
N LEU A 75 -5.68 -0.41 4.37
CA LEU A 75 -4.70 -1.44 4.72
C LEU A 75 -4.33 -1.43 6.21
N GLN A 76 -4.19 -0.25 6.82
CA GLN A 76 -3.94 -0.15 8.27
C GLN A 76 -5.10 -0.71 9.08
N PHE A 77 -6.34 -0.42 8.67
CA PHE A 77 -7.52 -0.95 9.33
C PHE A 77 -7.57 -2.48 9.26
N ILE A 78 -7.29 -3.04 8.08
CA ILE A 78 -7.19 -4.49 7.85
C ILE A 78 -6.05 -5.11 8.69
N SER A 79 -4.86 -4.51 8.66
CA SER A 79 -3.69 -4.98 9.42
C SER A 79 -3.94 -4.94 10.94
N SER A 80 -4.60 -3.90 11.44
CA SER A 80 -4.97 -3.79 12.86
C SER A 80 -5.98 -4.85 13.30
N ILE A 81 -6.90 -5.25 12.42
CA ILE A 81 -7.84 -6.35 12.72
C ILE A 81 -7.08 -7.68 12.69
N LEU A 82 -6.29 -7.94 11.64
CA LEU A 82 -5.54 -9.18 11.48
C LEU A 82 -4.51 -9.43 12.60
N THR A 83 -3.85 -8.38 13.11
CA THR A 83 -2.90 -8.51 14.22
C THR A 83 -3.57 -8.90 15.54
N GLN A 84 -4.86 -8.60 15.72
CA GLN A 84 -5.62 -9.06 16.89
C GLN A 84 -6.06 -10.52 16.77
N VAL A 85 -6.14 -11.08 15.56
CA VAL A 85 -6.65 -12.45 15.33
C VAL A 85 -5.77 -13.53 15.99
N PRO A 86 -4.43 -13.54 15.85
CA PRO A 86 -3.56 -14.48 16.57
C PRO A 86 -3.63 -14.38 18.09
N ALA A 87 -3.99 -13.21 18.64
CA ALA A 87 -4.08 -12.99 20.07
C ALA A 87 -5.38 -13.55 20.69
N ILE A 88 -6.36 -13.90 19.85
CA ILE A 88 -7.66 -14.43 20.27
C ILE A 88 -7.68 -15.97 20.29
N PHE A 89 -6.70 -16.63 19.65
CA PHE A 89 -6.55 -18.09 19.58
C PHE A 89 -5.42 -18.60 20.47
#